data_AF-A0A3D0XS21-F1
#
_entry.id   AF-A0A3D0XS21-F1
#
_cell.length_a   1.000
_cell.length_b   1.000
_cell.length_c   1.000
_cell.angle_alpha   90.00
_cell.angle_beta   90.00
_cell.angle_gamma   90.00
#
_symmetry.space_group_name_H-M   'P 1'
#
loop_
_entity.id
_entity.type
_entity.pdbx_description
1 polymer ?
#
loop_
_entity_poly.entity_id
_entity_poly.type
_entity_poly.pdbx_seq_one_letter_code
_entity_poly.pdbx_strand_id
1 'polypeptide(L)'
;MAENGLKEALEKFGIKKAISYLRKDPEKNLPKLMDMIDKADKDNIFAAARYSFHQAIDDPGSNWNKLIFHVVKEIDPHILETFFTNFFMNSTFIGGQKQMEYRKKYGCNVPWAI
;
A
#
# COMPACT_ATOMS: atom_id res chain seq x y z
N MET A 1 16.20 -0.53 21.25
CA MET A 1 15.18 0.55 21.24
C MET A 1 15.54 1.69 20.29
N ALA A 2 16.79 2.16 20.25
CA ALA A 2 17.23 3.19 19.29
C ALA A 2 17.25 2.73 17.81
N GLU A 3 17.58 1.46 17.54
CA GLU A 3 17.57 0.88 16.17
C GLU A 3 16.17 0.87 15.53
N ASN A 4 15.12 0.57 16.30
CA ASN A 4 13.75 0.58 15.79
C ASN A 4 13.30 2.01 15.44
N GLY A 5 13.67 3.01 16.23
CA GLY A 5 13.33 4.41 15.95
C GLY A 5 13.97 4.94 14.67
N LEU A 6 15.21 4.56 14.37
CA LEU A 6 15.87 4.94 13.12
C LEU A 6 15.23 4.25 11.91
N LYS A 7 14.91 2.95 12.04
CA LYS A 7 14.24 2.19 10.99
C LYS A 7 12.84 2.75 10.69
N GLU A 8 12.04 3.01 11.71
CA GLU A 8 10.70 3.61 11.57
C GLU A 8 10.78 5.02 10.95
N ALA A 9 11.76 5.84 11.33
CA ALA A 9 11.97 7.15 10.74
C ALA A 9 12.35 7.06 9.25
N LEU A 10 13.19 6.10 8.87
CA LEU A 10 13.55 5.82 7.49
C LEU A 10 12.37 5.29 6.67
N GLU A 11 11.56 4.40 7.23
CA GLU A 11 10.34 3.90 6.59
C GLU A 11 9.34 5.03 6.35
N LYS A 12 9.07 5.86 7.36
CA LYS A 12 8.18 7.01 7.24
C LYS A 12 8.70 8.04 6.22
N PHE A 13 9.99 8.33 6.24
CA PHE A 13 10.62 9.20 5.24
C PHE A 13 10.50 8.61 3.83
N GLY A 14 10.72 7.30 3.68
CA GLY A 14 10.58 6.57 2.43
C GLY A 14 9.16 6.64 1.87
N ILE A 15 8.15 6.38 2.70
CA ILE A 15 6.73 6.48 2.35
C ILE A 15 6.40 7.90 1.88
N LYS A 16 6.79 8.92 2.65
CA LYS A 16 6.56 10.32 2.29
C LYS A 16 7.20 10.69 0.96
N LYS A 17 8.42 10.23 0.71
CA LYS A 17 9.13 10.45 -0.56
C LYS A 17 8.45 9.72 -1.71
N ALA A 18 8.00 8.49 -1.51
CA ALA A 18 7.29 7.69 -2.49
C ALA A 18 5.97 8.35 -2.90
N ILE A 19 5.18 8.83 -1.94
CA ILE A 19 3.92 9.54 -2.21
C ILE A 19 4.18 10.87 -2.91
N SER A 20 5.19 11.63 -2.47
CA SER A 20 5.59 12.86 -3.15
C SER A 20 6.02 12.60 -4.60
N TYR A 21 6.74 11.51 -4.87
CA TYR A 21 7.13 11.12 -6.22
C TYR A 21 5.91 10.69 -7.05
N LEU A 22 5.06 9.83 -6.48
CA LEU A 22 3.81 9.36 -7.10
C LEU A 22 2.99 10.53 -7.65
N ARG A 23 2.80 11.57 -6.85
CA ARG A 23 1.96 12.72 -7.19
C ARG A 23 2.51 13.65 -8.28
N LYS A 24 3.81 13.58 -8.62
CA LYS A 24 4.40 14.44 -9.66
C LYS A 24 3.88 14.14 -11.05
N ASP A 25 3.68 12.85 -11.33
CA ASP A 25 3.17 12.35 -12.61
C ASP A 25 2.47 11.00 -12.31
N PRO A 26 1.26 11.04 -11.72
CA PRO A 26 0.56 9.85 -11.29
C PRO A 26 0.41 8.82 -12.41
N GLU A 27 0.20 9.26 -13.64
CA GLU A 27 -0.01 8.42 -14.82
C GLU A 27 1.20 7.56 -15.11
N LYS A 28 2.41 8.11 -14.96
CA LYS A 28 3.65 7.36 -15.14
C LYS A 28 4.13 6.65 -13.88
N ASN A 29 3.75 7.13 -12.71
CA ASN A 29 4.32 6.68 -11.44
C ASN A 29 3.45 5.63 -10.72
N LEU A 30 2.13 5.62 -10.91
CA LEU A 30 1.25 4.58 -10.35
C LEU A 30 1.60 3.18 -10.90
N PRO A 31 1.77 2.96 -12.21
CA PRO A 31 2.17 1.65 -12.73
C PRO A 31 3.51 1.17 -12.15
N LYS A 32 4.51 2.06 -12.07
CA LYS A 32 5.82 1.74 -11.48
C LYS A 32 5.74 1.39 -10.00
N LEU A 33 4.86 2.07 -9.26
CA LEU A 33 4.62 1.76 -7.85
C LEU A 33 4.00 0.36 -7.72
N MET A 34 3.05 0.01 -8.58
CA MET A 34 2.47 -1.34 -8.62
C MET A 34 3.53 -2.41 -8.95
N ASP A 35 4.41 -2.16 -9.91
CA ASP A 35 5.53 -3.09 -10.21
C ASP A 35 6.46 -3.31 -9.01
N MET A 36 6.67 -2.28 -8.19
CA MET A 36 7.46 -2.39 -6.96
C MET A 36 6.72 -3.23 -5.91
N ILE A 37 5.42 -3.02 -5.75
CA ILE A 37 4.56 -3.79 -4.82
C ILE A 37 4.52 -5.26 -5.24
N ASP A 38 4.42 -5.56 -6.53
CA ASP A 38 4.45 -6.92 -7.07
C ASP A 38 5.73 -7.67 -6.70
N LYS A 39 6.87 -6.98 -6.73
CA LYS A 39 8.17 -7.54 -6.31
C LYS A 39 8.29 -7.70 -4.79
N ALA A 40 7.56 -6.90 -4.01
CA ALA A 40 7.58 -6.93 -2.55
C ALA A 40 6.70 -8.05 -1.98
N ASP A 41 5.57 -8.37 -2.62
CA ASP A 41 4.63 -9.43 -2.22
C ASP A 41 5.11 -10.84 -2.65
N LYS A 42 6.28 -11.27 -2.15
CA LYS A 42 6.94 -12.53 -2.55
C LYS A 42 6.09 -13.78 -2.32
N ASP A 43 5.29 -13.78 -1.25
CA ASP A 43 4.42 -14.90 -0.89
C ASP A 43 3.05 -14.83 -1.58
N ASN A 44 2.87 -13.84 -2.47
CA ASN A 44 1.65 -13.64 -3.25
C ASN A 44 0.39 -13.51 -2.40
N ILE A 45 0.52 -12.96 -1.19
CA ILE A 45 -0.55 -12.84 -0.19
C ILE A 45 -1.64 -11.89 -0.70
N PHE A 46 -1.26 -10.87 -1.47
CA PHE A 46 -2.15 -9.81 -1.93
C PHE A 46 -2.47 -9.91 -3.42
N ALA A 47 -2.30 -11.09 -4.03
CA ALA A 47 -2.47 -11.32 -5.47
C ALA A 47 -3.75 -10.72 -6.06
N ALA A 48 -4.90 -10.99 -5.42
CA ALA A 48 -6.20 -10.54 -5.89
C ALA A 48 -6.36 -9.01 -5.81
N ALA A 49 -5.82 -8.40 -4.75
CA ALA A 49 -5.81 -6.95 -4.61
C ALA A 49 -4.92 -6.32 -5.67
N ARG A 50 -3.68 -6.83 -5.85
CA ARG A 50 -2.75 -6.33 -6.88
C ARG A 50 -3.35 -6.41 -8.27
N TYR A 51 -3.98 -7.53 -8.62
CA TYR A 51 -4.69 -7.69 -9.90
C TYR A 51 -5.79 -6.64 -10.09
N SER A 52 -6.61 -6.42 -9.06
CA SER A 52 -7.69 -5.43 -9.12
C SER A 52 -7.17 -4.00 -9.31
N PHE A 53 -6.05 -3.66 -8.65
CA PHE A 53 -5.39 -2.36 -8.82
C PHE A 53 -4.80 -2.20 -10.22
N HIS A 54 -4.16 -3.22 -10.78
CA HIS A 54 -3.68 -3.21 -12.17
C HIS A 54 -4.83 -2.98 -13.15
N GLN A 55 -5.93 -3.73 -13.03
CA GLN A 55 -7.11 -3.51 -13.89
C GLN A 55 -7.67 -2.10 -13.78
N ALA A 56 -7.74 -1.55 -12.58
CA ALA A 56 -8.23 -0.20 -12.36
C ALA A 56 -7.28 0.86 -12.94
N ILE A 57 -5.96 0.65 -12.89
CA ILE A 57 -4.97 1.60 -13.42
C ILE A 57 -4.87 1.53 -14.94
N ASP A 58 -5.03 0.35 -15.52
CA ASP A 58 -4.82 0.10 -16.96
C ASP A 58 -6.06 0.35 -17.84
N ASP A 59 -7.23 0.60 -17.25
CA ASP A 59 -8.47 0.96 -17.96
C ASP A 59 -8.88 2.43 -17.72
N PRO A 60 -8.43 3.39 -18.56
CA PRO A 60 -8.77 4.81 -18.45
C PRO A 60 -10.27 5.12 -18.53
N GLY A 61 -11.08 4.23 -19.11
CA GLY A 61 -12.53 4.42 -19.24
C GLY A 61 -13.27 4.14 -17.95
N SER A 62 -12.71 3.28 -17.09
CA SER A 62 -13.36 2.80 -15.87
C SER A 62 -13.53 3.89 -14.81
N ASN A 63 -14.56 3.73 -13.98
CA ASN A 63 -14.76 4.59 -12.81
C ASN A 63 -13.65 4.41 -11.75
N TRP A 64 -13.07 3.21 -11.68
CA TRP A 64 -11.99 2.91 -10.74
C TRP A 64 -10.70 3.65 -11.08
N ASN A 65 -10.37 3.75 -12.36
CA ASN A 65 -9.26 4.57 -12.84
C ASN A 65 -9.42 6.01 -12.42
N LYS A 66 -10.55 6.62 -12.79
CA LYS A 66 -10.90 8.00 -12.46
C LYS A 66 -10.81 8.25 -10.95
N LEU A 67 -11.33 7.32 -10.15
CA LEU A 67 -11.26 7.40 -8.69
C LEU A 67 -9.81 7.37 -8.17
N ILE A 68 -8.99 6.41 -8.60
CA ILE A 68 -7.59 6.31 -8.16
C ILE A 68 -6.82 7.59 -8.50
N PHE A 69 -6.96 8.08 -9.73
CA PHE A 69 -6.28 9.31 -10.16
C PHE A 69 -6.80 10.54 -9.41
N HIS A 70 -8.11 10.64 -9.18
CA HIS A 70 -8.69 11.73 -8.38
C HIS A 70 -8.18 11.70 -6.93
N VAL A 71 -8.15 10.53 -6.30
CA VAL A 71 -7.59 10.32 -4.94
C VAL A 71 -6.13 10.76 -4.88
N VAL A 72 -5.31 10.35 -5.84
CA VAL A 72 -3.87 10.67 -5.84
C VAL A 72 -3.61 12.15 -6.13
N LYS A 73 -4.40 12.79 -6.98
CA LYS A 73 -4.20 14.19 -7.41
C LYS A 73 -4.81 15.20 -6.45
N GLU A 74 -6.03 14.96 -5.99
CA GLU A 74 -6.88 15.97 -5.35
C GLU A 74 -6.89 15.89 -3.82
N ILE A 75 -6.69 14.70 -3.23
CA ILE A 75 -6.66 14.58 -1.77
C ILE A 75 -5.44 15.32 -1.22
N ASP A 76 -5.58 15.94 -0.06
CA ASP A 76 -4.47 16.56 0.65
C ASP A 76 -3.29 15.58 0.83
N PRO A 77 -2.05 15.96 0.49
CA PRO A 77 -0.90 15.06 0.56
C PRO A 77 -0.69 14.43 1.95
N HIS A 78 -0.98 15.15 3.03
CA HIS A 78 -0.81 14.66 4.39
C HIS A 78 -1.87 13.61 4.75
N ILE A 79 -3.12 13.78 4.27
CA ILE A 79 -4.17 12.77 4.40
C ILE A 79 -3.78 11.51 3.64
N LEU A 80 -3.33 11.64 2.39
CA LEU A 80 -2.89 10.50 1.57
C LEU A 80 -1.70 9.76 2.21
N GLU A 81 -0.74 10.48 2.77
CA GLU A 81 0.39 9.93 3.53
C GLU A 81 -0.08 9.14 4.76
N THR A 82 -1.01 9.71 5.51
CA THR A 82 -1.54 9.10 6.72
C THR A 82 -2.33 7.83 6.39
N PHE A 83 -3.18 7.88 5.36
CA PHE A 83 -3.93 6.72 4.89
C PHE A 83 -3.00 5.60 4.41
N PHE A 84 -2.01 5.93 3.58
CA PHE A 84 -1.05 4.94 3.08
C PHE A 84 -0.24 4.29 4.21
N THR A 85 0.25 5.10 5.15
CA THR A 85 1.03 4.60 6.29
C THR A 85 0.19 3.69 7.19
N ASN A 86 -1.02 4.12 7.56
CA ASN A 86 -1.81 3.41 8.56
C ASN A 86 -2.57 2.23 7.96
N PHE A 87 -3.32 2.47 6.87
CA PHE A 87 -4.20 1.48 6.29
C PHE A 87 -3.44 0.47 5.42
N PHE A 88 -2.62 0.96 4.48
CA PHE A 88 -1.90 0.07 3.56
C PHE A 88 -0.68 -0.58 4.23
N MET A 89 0.25 0.20 4.78
CA MET A 89 1.50 -0.35 5.31
C MET A 89 1.28 -1.09 6.64
N ASN A 90 0.79 -0.39 7.66
CA ASN A 90 0.70 -0.96 9.01
C ASN A 90 -0.38 -2.04 9.12
N SER A 91 -1.61 -1.74 8.70
CA SER A 91 -2.75 -2.63 8.90
C SER A 91 -2.82 -3.75 7.85
N THR A 92 -2.75 -3.42 6.56
CA THR A 92 -2.92 -4.41 5.49
C THR A 92 -1.65 -5.23 5.27
N PHE A 93 -0.52 -4.60 4.98
CA PHE A 93 0.71 -5.31 4.60
C PHE A 93 1.36 -6.01 5.80
N ILE A 94 1.76 -5.25 6.83
CA ILE A 94 2.43 -5.79 8.03
C ILE A 94 1.44 -6.59 8.88
N GLY A 95 0.26 -6.01 9.17
CA GLY A 95 -0.78 -6.66 9.97
C GLY A 95 -1.31 -7.93 9.32
N GLY A 96 -1.57 -7.91 8.01
CA GLY A 96 -2.03 -9.08 7.26
C GLY A 96 -1.04 -10.24 7.26
N GLN A 97 0.27 -9.98 7.14
CA GLN A 97 1.30 -11.01 7.25
C GLN A 97 1.29 -11.69 8.63
N LYS A 98 1.26 -10.90 9.71
CA LYS A 98 1.13 -11.41 11.08
C LYS A 98 -0.16 -12.21 11.29
N GLN A 99 -1.26 -11.71 10.73
CA GLN A 99 -2.56 -12.37 10.77
C GLN A 99 -2.49 -13.76 10.13
N MET A 100 -1.83 -13.88 8.97
CA MET A 100 -1.61 -15.15 8.30
C MET A 100 -0.70 -16.09 9.09
N GLU A 101 0.37 -15.56 9.70
CA GLU A 101 1.26 -16.33 10.58
C GLU A 101 0.49 -16.91 11.77
N TYR A 102 -0.31 -16.09 12.45
CA TYR A 102 -1.10 -16.51 13.61
C TYR A 102 -2.24 -17.46 13.25
N ARG A 103 -2.91 -17.27 12.11
CA ARG A 103 -3.88 -18.25 11.59
C ARG A 103 -3.24 -19.63 11.43
N LYS A 104 -2.05 -19.69 10.84
CA LYS A 104 -1.30 -20.95 10.67
C LYS A 104 -0.86 -21.53 12.01
N LYS A 105 -0.37 -20.69 12.93
CA LYS A 105 0.15 -21.11 14.24
C LYS A 105 -0.93 -21.64 15.18
N TYR A 106 -2.09 -20.98 15.24
CA TYR A 106 -3.14 -21.28 16.22
C TYR A 106 -4.36 -21.98 15.62
N GLY A 107 -4.43 -22.14 14.29
CA GLY A 107 -5.53 -22.84 13.63
C GLY A 107 -6.89 -22.13 13.76
N CYS A 108 -6.91 -20.82 13.95
CA CYS A 108 -8.13 -20.03 14.15
C CYS A 108 -8.17 -18.79 13.27
N ASN A 109 -9.37 -18.23 13.10
CA ASN A 109 -9.52 -16.94 12.43
C ASN A 109 -8.99 -15.81 13.32
N VAL A 110 -8.06 -15.04 12.78
CA VAL A 110 -7.54 -13.83 13.43
C VAL A 110 -8.23 -12.61 12.81
N PRO A 111 -8.85 -11.70 13.60
CA PRO A 111 -9.51 -10.50 13.10
C PRO A 111 -8.50 -9.49 12.54
N TRP A 112 -8.96 -8.58 11.68
CA TRP A 112 -8.11 -7.57 11.02
C TRP A 112 -7.90 -6.32 11.89
N ALA A 113 -8.92 -5.94 12.64
CA ALA A 113 -8.82 -4.94 13.70
C ALA A 113 -8.50 -5.64 15.03
N ILE A 114 -7.43 -5.23 15.69
CA ILE A 114 -7.17 -5.45 17.12
C ILE A 114 -7.01 -4.07 17.74
#